data_AF-A0A017T0M8-F1
#
_entry.id   AF-A0A017T0M8-F1
#
_cell.length_a   1.000
_cell.length_b   1.000
_cell.length_c   1.000
_cell.angle_alpha   90.00
_cell.angle_beta   90.00
_cell.angle_gamma   90.00
#
_symmetry.space_group_name_H-M   'P 1'
#
loop_
_entity.id
_entity.type
_entity.pdbx_description
1 polymer ?
#
loop_
_entity_poly.entity_id
_entity_poly.type
_entity_poly.pdbx_seq_one_letter_code
_entity_poly.pdbx_strand_id
1 'polypeptide(L)'
;MVRVSAMAALAAAFLATAGVSAAPDAPQTGQAPDAAQVRRAAAAFDAGVAAFKERELELAASRFEEADAAVPSPQALRQAIRARQEAGQGSRAATLAALAIQRYPADEATSKLANEVLAAFGPSLHKLSVSCAPPCVVAVGSRAIHGEATTRWVVYLDPQPTTLSASFLGGSSRQVEVDAKAGGSSELRLEPEAGAPSTGGGLPGPSGGAGSVGTGAKTSPGTDGERPARGAPAVDVAATEPSKRGGLPPFVFFGGVAATAVLGGVTIWSGIDTLNNPGEDAVRAGCVGQGTGCALYQEALGKETRTNVLLGVTAGVGVLTVVSALFTDWGSSGRGASTGRRRVEPIVTATGRGGFLGAQGTF
;
A
#
# COMPACT_ATOMS: atom_id res chain seq x y z
N MET A 1 -12.71 -66.48 40.80
CA MET A 1 -11.74 -65.89 41.75
C MET A 1 -10.38 -65.87 41.08
N VAL A 2 -9.99 -64.75 40.47
CA VAL A 2 -8.71 -64.59 39.77
C VAL A 2 -7.95 -63.46 40.47
N ARG A 3 -6.78 -63.75 41.04
CA ARG A 3 -5.90 -62.78 41.70
C ARG A 3 -4.93 -62.22 40.65
N VAL A 4 -4.85 -60.89 40.60
CA VAL A 4 -4.03 -60.10 39.69
C VAL A 4 -2.63 -59.92 40.28
N SER A 5 -1.61 -60.14 39.45
CA SER A 5 -0.19 -60.00 39.75
C SER A 5 0.24 -58.54 39.92
N ALA A 6 1.13 -58.30 40.87
CA ALA A 6 1.87 -57.05 41.03
C ALA A 6 3.17 -57.11 40.22
N MET A 7 3.39 -56.14 39.32
CA MET A 7 4.69 -55.82 38.74
C MET A 7 5.04 -54.38 39.10
N ALA A 8 6.11 -54.20 39.87
CA ALA A 8 6.69 -52.91 40.18
C ALA A 8 7.58 -52.46 39.01
N ALA A 9 7.26 -51.31 38.42
CA ALA A 9 8.05 -50.65 37.41
C ALA A 9 9.13 -49.77 38.07
N LEU A 10 10.39 -49.96 37.68
CA LEU A 10 11.48 -49.04 38.02
C LEU A 10 11.63 -48.05 36.85
N ALA A 11 11.20 -46.81 37.05
CA ALA A 11 11.39 -45.71 36.11
C ALA A 11 12.65 -44.93 36.50
N ALA A 12 13.68 -44.98 35.65
CA ALA A 12 14.85 -44.12 35.77
C ALA A 12 14.64 -42.85 34.93
N ALA A 13 14.71 -41.70 35.60
CA ALA A 13 14.56 -40.37 35.04
C ALA A 13 15.80 -39.96 34.24
N PHE A 14 15.59 -39.50 33.01
CA PHE A 14 16.55 -38.69 32.27
C PHE A 14 16.02 -37.26 32.16
N LEU A 15 16.56 -36.36 32.98
CA LEU A 15 16.42 -34.91 32.83
C LEU A 15 17.43 -34.44 31.78
N ALA A 16 16.96 -34.17 30.57
CA ALA A 16 17.72 -33.46 29.55
C ALA A 16 17.28 -31.99 29.52
N THR A 17 18.09 -31.11 30.07
CA THR A 17 17.95 -29.65 29.95
C THR A 17 18.42 -29.22 28.56
N ALA A 18 17.49 -29.07 27.62
CA ALA A 18 17.75 -28.46 26.32
C ALA A 18 17.78 -26.94 26.48
N GLY A 19 18.96 -26.34 26.39
CA GLY A 19 19.14 -24.89 26.27
C GLY A 19 18.63 -24.43 24.90
N VAL A 20 17.54 -23.68 24.89
CA VAL A 20 17.02 -23.02 23.69
C VAL A 20 17.86 -21.76 23.47
N SER A 21 18.83 -21.84 22.56
CA SER A 21 19.50 -20.66 22.02
C SER A 21 18.56 -20.01 21.00
N ALA A 22 18.02 -18.84 21.35
CA ALA A 22 17.26 -17.99 20.43
C ALA A 22 18.21 -17.48 19.33
N ALA A 23 18.19 -18.12 18.17
CA ALA A 23 18.77 -17.56 16.96
C ALA A 23 17.84 -16.43 16.46
N PRO A 24 18.38 -15.31 15.95
CA PRO A 24 17.57 -14.28 15.32
C PRO A 24 16.90 -14.86 14.07
N ASP A 25 15.56 -14.81 14.06
CA ASP A 25 14.72 -15.35 12.98
C ASP A 25 15.10 -14.72 11.63
N ALA A 26 15.51 -15.58 10.69
CA ALA A 26 15.57 -15.19 9.29
C ALA A 26 14.15 -14.91 8.78
N PRO A 27 13.93 -13.83 8.00
CA PRO A 27 12.61 -13.48 7.51
C PRO A 27 12.05 -14.60 6.63
N GLN A 28 10.97 -15.23 7.09
CA GLN A 28 10.28 -16.28 6.34
C GLN A 28 9.45 -15.64 5.22
N THR A 29 9.94 -15.76 3.98
CA THR A 29 9.16 -15.43 2.78
C THR A 29 7.92 -16.31 2.72
N GLY A 30 6.74 -15.74 2.98
CA GLY A 30 5.44 -16.43 2.93
C GLY A 30 4.57 -16.31 4.18
N GLN A 31 5.06 -15.71 5.27
CA GLN A 31 4.20 -15.36 6.40
C GLN A 31 3.32 -14.15 6.05
N ALA A 32 2.04 -14.25 6.41
CA ALA A 32 1.14 -13.11 6.34
C ALA A 32 1.71 -11.95 7.18
N PRO A 33 1.54 -10.69 6.75
CA PRO A 33 2.04 -9.54 7.49
C PRO A 33 1.54 -9.54 8.94
N ASP A 34 2.43 -9.24 9.88
CA ASP A 34 2.04 -9.11 11.28
C ASP A 34 1.22 -7.83 11.51
N ALA A 35 0.49 -7.77 12.63
CA ALA A 35 -0.37 -6.63 12.94
C ALA A 35 0.41 -5.31 13.09
N ALA A 36 1.69 -5.34 13.48
CA ALA A 36 2.52 -4.15 13.60
C ALA A 36 2.96 -3.62 12.22
N GLN A 37 3.28 -4.51 11.27
CA GLN A 37 3.55 -4.17 9.86
C GLN A 37 2.33 -3.54 9.22
N VAL A 38 1.13 -4.12 9.39
CA VAL A 38 -0.13 -3.58 8.87
C VAL A 38 -0.40 -2.18 9.43
N ARG A 39 -0.23 -1.96 10.74
CA ARG A 39 -0.39 -0.63 11.35
C ARG A 39 0.61 0.39 10.81
N ARG A 40 1.88 0.01 10.65
CA ARG A 40 2.90 0.90 10.05
C ARG A 40 2.57 1.27 8.61
N ALA A 41 2.15 0.28 7.80
CA ALA A 41 1.74 0.51 6.42
C ALA A 41 0.53 1.46 6.34
N ALA A 42 -0.49 1.25 7.17
CA ALA A 42 -1.67 2.12 7.22
C ALA A 42 -1.29 3.56 7.62
N ALA A 43 -0.50 3.74 8.68
CA ALA A 43 -0.05 5.06 9.13
C ALA A 43 0.78 5.79 8.07
N ALA A 44 1.68 5.08 7.38
CA ALA A 44 2.45 5.64 6.27
C ALA A 44 1.55 6.01 5.09
N PHE A 45 0.56 5.17 4.74
CA PHE A 45 -0.38 5.46 3.67
C PHE A 45 -1.22 6.71 3.98
N ASP A 46 -1.76 6.82 5.19
CA ASP A 46 -2.54 7.98 5.64
C ASP A 46 -1.70 9.27 5.64
N ALA A 47 -0.44 9.19 6.10
CA ALA A 47 0.51 10.30 6.02
C ALA A 47 0.79 10.71 4.56
N GLY A 48 0.89 9.74 3.65
CA GLY A 48 1.01 9.99 2.22
C GLY A 48 -0.20 10.70 1.63
N VAL A 49 -1.41 10.28 2.02
CA VAL A 49 -2.67 10.94 1.61
C VAL A 49 -2.73 12.38 2.11
N ALA A 50 -2.34 12.65 3.36
CA ALA A 50 -2.28 13.99 3.92
C ALA A 50 -1.30 14.88 3.15
N ALA A 51 -0.05 14.43 2.97
CA ALA A 51 0.99 15.16 2.23
C ALA A 51 0.57 15.43 0.77
N PHE A 52 -0.11 14.47 0.13
CA PHE A 52 -0.60 14.64 -1.25
C PHE A 52 -1.64 15.76 -1.35
N LYS A 53 -2.58 15.82 -0.39
CA LYS A 53 -3.60 16.89 -0.31
C LYS A 53 -2.96 18.27 -0.09
N GLU A 54 -1.87 18.32 0.67
CA GLU A 54 -1.10 19.53 0.95
C GLU A 54 -0.12 19.92 -0.17
N ARG A 55 -0.11 19.17 -1.30
CA ARG A 55 0.80 19.35 -2.44
C ARG A 55 2.29 19.13 -2.11
N GLU A 56 2.59 18.45 -1.02
CA GLU A 56 3.94 17.99 -0.69
C GLU A 56 4.25 16.67 -1.42
N LEU A 57 4.31 16.73 -2.75
CA LEU A 57 4.26 15.55 -3.61
C LEU A 57 5.45 14.59 -3.43
N GLU A 58 6.65 15.11 -3.16
CA GLU A 58 7.83 14.27 -2.89
C GLU A 58 7.71 13.51 -1.57
N LEU A 59 7.19 14.18 -0.54
CA LEU A 59 6.92 13.59 0.76
C LEU A 59 5.82 12.53 0.62
N ALA A 60 4.71 12.88 -0.04
CA ALA A 60 3.61 11.96 -0.32
C ALA A 60 4.11 10.68 -0.99
N ALA A 61 4.91 10.80 -2.05
CA ALA A 61 5.49 9.66 -2.73
C ALA A 61 6.35 8.80 -1.80
N SER A 62 7.22 9.42 -0.97
CA SER A 62 8.05 8.67 -0.02
C SER A 62 7.23 7.91 1.03
N ARG A 63 6.11 8.48 1.47
CA ARG A 63 5.18 7.84 2.42
C ARG A 63 4.43 6.67 1.80
N PHE A 64 4.03 6.79 0.54
CA PHE A 64 3.42 5.67 -0.19
C PHE A 64 4.42 4.55 -0.48
N GLU A 65 5.69 4.87 -0.77
CA GLU A 65 6.79 3.90 -0.87
C GLU A 65 7.02 3.20 0.48
N GLU A 66 7.04 3.95 1.59
CA GLU A 66 7.14 3.40 2.95
C GLU A 66 5.98 2.44 3.27
N ALA A 67 4.75 2.81 2.88
CA ALA A 67 3.59 1.95 3.04
C ALA A 67 3.71 0.63 2.26
N ASP A 68 4.14 0.68 0.99
CA ASP A 68 4.37 -0.50 0.14
C ASP A 68 5.55 -1.35 0.65
N ALA A 69 6.60 -0.74 1.19
CA ALA A 69 7.72 -1.46 1.79
C ALA A 69 7.31 -2.21 3.07
N ALA A 70 6.40 -1.64 3.85
CA ALA A 70 5.89 -2.26 5.07
C ALA A 70 4.93 -3.42 4.78
N VAL A 71 3.99 -3.22 3.84
CA VAL A 71 3.06 -4.24 3.34
C VAL A 71 2.83 -4.01 1.84
N PRO A 72 3.41 -4.83 0.95
CA PRO A 72 3.27 -4.64 -0.49
C PRO A 72 1.82 -4.58 -0.93
N SER A 73 1.41 -3.47 -1.58
CA SER A 73 0.04 -3.32 -2.08
C SER A 73 -0.04 -2.54 -3.40
N PRO A 74 -0.90 -2.97 -4.35
CA PRO A 74 -1.07 -2.28 -5.63
C PRO A 74 -1.60 -0.86 -5.43
N GLN A 75 -2.37 -0.60 -4.37
CA GLN A 75 -2.87 0.74 -4.07
C GLN A 75 -1.75 1.70 -3.63
N ALA A 76 -0.89 1.31 -2.68
CA ALA A 76 0.24 2.15 -2.25
C ALA A 76 1.17 2.45 -3.42
N LEU A 77 1.53 1.44 -4.21
CA LEU A 77 2.42 1.62 -5.35
C LEU A 77 1.81 2.52 -6.43
N ARG A 78 0.51 2.41 -6.74
CA ARG A 78 -0.17 3.34 -7.66
C ARG A 78 -0.16 4.79 -7.16
N GLN A 79 -0.35 5.02 -5.86
CA GLN A 79 -0.30 6.37 -5.29
C GLN A 79 1.13 6.94 -5.30
N ALA A 80 2.14 6.12 -5.01
CA ALA A 80 3.54 6.51 -5.15
C ALA A 80 3.88 6.95 -6.59
N ILE A 81 3.44 6.17 -7.59
CA ILE A 81 3.64 6.49 -9.01
C ILE A 81 3.01 7.86 -9.35
N ARG A 82 1.75 8.09 -8.97
CA ARG A 82 1.05 9.37 -9.23
C ARG A 82 1.74 10.55 -8.54
N ALA A 83 2.12 10.40 -7.28
CA ALA A 83 2.82 11.44 -6.52
C ALA A 83 4.18 11.78 -7.14
N ARG A 84 4.97 10.79 -7.58
CA ARG A 84 6.24 11.02 -8.30
C ARG A 84 6.00 11.71 -9.64
N GLN A 85 4.96 11.32 -10.37
CA GLN A 85 4.59 11.95 -11.65
C GLN A 85 4.22 13.43 -11.46
N GLU A 86 3.36 13.75 -10.49
CA GLU A 86 2.97 15.13 -10.21
C GLU A 86 4.14 15.96 -9.66
N ALA A 87 5.08 15.33 -8.95
CA ALA A 87 6.32 15.98 -8.51
C ALA A 87 7.33 16.25 -9.64
N GLY A 88 7.03 15.87 -10.89
CA GLY A 88 7.95 16.00 -12.02
C GLY A 88 9.11 15.00 -12.01
N GLN A 89 9.05 13.97 -11.16
CA GLN A 89 10.11 12.97 -11.01
C GLN A 89 9.90 11.78 -11.95
N GLY A 90 9.94 12.05 -13.26
CA GLY A 90 9.62 11.08 -14.32
C GLY A 90 10.44 9.79 -14.26
N SER A 91 11.75 9.88 -14.02
CA SER A 91 12.65 8.71 -13.89
C SER A 91 12.24 7.77 -12.75
N ARG A 92 11.88 8.33 -11.59
CA ARG A 92 11.38 7.57 -10.44
C ARG A 92 9.98 7.00 -10.68
N ALA A 93 9.07 7.78 -11.27
CA ALA A 93 7.73 7.30 -11.60
C ALA A 93 7.78 6.11 -12.58
N ALA A 94 8.60 6.19 -13.63
CA ALA A 94 8.80 5.12 -14.59
C ALA A 94 9.45 3.88 -13.97
N THR A 95 10.41 4.06 -13.07
CA THR A 95 11.02 2.93 -12.32
C THR A 95 10.00 2.21 -11.45
N LEU A 96 9.17 2.95 -10.70
CA LEU A 96 8.07 2.37 -9.92
C LEU A 96 7.01 1.70 -10.81
N ALA A 97 6.71 2.25 -11.98
CA ALA A 97 5.81 1.64 -12.95
C ALA A 97 6.34 0.30 -13.47
N ALA A 98 7.63 0.19 -13.76
CA ALA A 98 8.25 -1.06 -14.16
C ALA A 98 8.19 -2.12 -13.03
N LEU A 99 8.46 -1.71 -11.78
CA LEU A 99 8.28 -2.56 -10.60
C LEU A 99 6.81 -3.03 -10.47
N ALA A 100 5.85 -2.13 -10.71
CA ALA A 100 4.44 -2.44 -10.61
C ALA A 100 3.97 -3.50 -11.62
N ILE A 101 4.44 -3.42 -12.88
CA ILE A 101 4.16 -4.44 -13.90
C ILE A 101 4.77 -5.80 -13.51
N GLN A 102 5.97 -5.80 -12.95
CA GLN A 102 6.64 -7.03 -12.51
C GLN A 102 5.91 -7.68 -11.33
N ARG A 103 5.50 -6.88 -10.34
CA ARG A 103 4.93 -7.37 -9.07
C ARG A 103 3.43 -7.66 -9.15
N TYR A 104 2.67 -6.87 -9.90
CA TYR A 104 1.20 -6.95 -9.97
C TYR A 104 0.67 -7.08 -11.41
N PRO A 105 1.13 -8.07 -12.21
CA PRO A 105 0.74 -8.20 -13.61
C PRO A 105 -0.76 -8.51 -13.81
N ALA A 106 -1.42 -9.06 -12.79
CA ALA A 106 -2.85 -9.40 -12.83
C ALA A 106 -3.77 -8.25 -12.40
N ASP A 107 -3.25 -7.17 -11.79
CA ASP A 107 -4.05 -6.01 -11.42
C ASP A 107 -4.15 -5.04 -12.61
N GLU A 108 -5.28 -5.06 -13.30
CA GLU A 108 -5.51 -4.29 -14.53
C GLU A 108 -5.34 -2.79 -14.29
N ALA A 109 -5.84 -2.26 -13.17
CA ALA A 109 -5.74 -0.84 -12.84
C ALA A 109 -4.29 -0.38 -12.64
N THR A 110 -3.45 -1.20 -12.01
CA THR A 110 -2.02 -0.94 -11.81
C THR A 110 -1.26 -1.08 -13.12
N SER A 111 -1.52 -2.13 -13.89
CA SER A 111 -0.90 -2.34 -15.20
C SER A 111 -1.22 -1.20 -16.17
N LYS A 112 -2.48 -0.74 -16.20
CA LYS A 112 -2.89 0.41 -17.02
C LYS A 112 -2.13 1.68 -16.64
N LEU A 113 -2.14 2.06 -15.36
CA LEU A 113 -1.41 3.25 -14.88
C LEU A 113 0.09 3.15 -15.20
N ALA A 114 0.70 1.99 -14.93
CA ALA A 114 2.12 1.78 -15.18
C ALA A 114 2.47 1.94 -16.66
N ASN A 115 1.68 1.35 -17.55
CA ASN A 115 1.88 1.49 -19.00
C ASN A 115 1.68 2.94 -19.48
N GLU A 116 0.69 3.68 -18.95
CA GLU A 116 0.50 5.11 -19.25
C GLU A 116 1.72 5.94 -18.84
N VAL A 117 2.27 5.71 -17.64
CA VAL A 117 3.47 6.40 -17.14
C VAL A 117 4.70 6.05 -17.98
N LEU A 118 4.89 4.78 -18.32
CA LEU A 118 5.99 4.35 -19.19
C LEU A 118 5.88 4.91 -20.61
N ALA A 119 4.66 5.04 -21.15
CA ALA A 119 4.45 5.68 -22.45
C ALA A 119 4.76 7.18 -22.40
N ALA A 120 4.40 7.85 -21.30
CA ALA A 120 4.63 9.28 -21.12
C ALA A 120 6.11 9.64 -20.94
N PHE A 121 6.85 8.89 -20.11
CA PHE A 121 8.24 9.23 -19.76
C PHE A 121 9.30 8.35 -20.43
N GLY A 122 8.96 7.15 -20.88
CA GLY A 122 9.90 6.21 -21.49
C GLY A 122 10.76 6.81 -22.62
N PRO A 123 10.19 7.57 -23.57
CA PRO A 123 10.96 8.15 -24.67
C PRO A 123 12.02 9.17 -24.25
N SER A 124 11.86 9.86 -23.12
CA SER A 124 12.83 10.86 -22.63
C SER A 124 13.85 10.29 -21.65
N LEU A 125 13.68 9.04 -21.22
CA LEU A 125 14.49 8.39 -20.20
C LEU A 125 15.38 7.29 -20.80
N HIS A 126 16.45 6.94 -20.09
CA HIS A 126 17.28 5.79 -20.42
C HIS A 126 16.77 4.56 -19.66
N LYS A 127 16.45 3.47 -20.37
CA LYS A 127 16.04 2.21 -19.76
C LYS A 127 17.25 1.34 -19.44
N LEU A 128 17.44 1.00 -18.17
CA LEU A 128 18.53 0.14 -17.71
C LEU A 128 17.97 -1.17 -17.16
N SER A 129 18.33 -2.30 -17.78
CA SER A 129 18.01 -3.63 -17.25
C SER A 129 19.21 -4.17 -16.49
N VAL A 130 19.07 -4.33 -15.16
CA VAL A 130 20.16 -4.78 -14.28
C VAL A 130 19.90 -6.23 -13.89
N SER A 131 20.90 -7.08 -14.08
CA SER A 131 20.92 -8.45 -13.58
C SER A 131 21.93 -8.59 -12.44
N CYS A 132 21.50 -9.18 -11.33
CA CYS A 132 22.30 -9.37 -10.13
C CYS A 132 22.45 -10.86 -9.79
N ALA A 133 23.66 -11.26 -9.41
CA ALA A 133 23.96 -12.57 -8.84
C ALA A 133 24.99 -12.41 -7.70
N PRO A 134 24.61 -12.52 -6.41
CA PRO A 134 23.31 -12.89 -5.81
C PRO A 134 22.26 -11.74 -5.88
N PRO A 135 21.01 -11.92 -5.36
CA PRO A 135 20.04 -10.83 -5.30
C PRO A 135 20.61 -9.57 -4.63
N CYS A 136 20.27 -8.41 -5.19
CA CYS A 136 20.85 -7.12 -4.79
C CYS A 136 19.75 -6.06 -4.65
N VAL A 137 20.03 -5.02 -3.87
CA VAL A 137 19.29 -3.74 -3.90
C VAL A 137 20.09 -2.76 -4.73
N VAL A 138 19.42 -2.01 -5.61
CA VAL A 138 20.06 -1.04 -6.51
C VAL A 138 19.80 0.39 -6.02
N ALA A 139 20.78 1.27 -6.17
CA ALA A 139 20.69 2.69 -5.89
C ALA A 139 21.26 3.51 -7.06
N VAL A 140 20.70 4.70 -7.26
CA VAL A 140 21.13 5.68 -8.25
C VAL A 140 21.69 6.89 -7.50
N GLY A 141 22.99 7.13 -7.65
CA GLY A 141 23.73 8.06 -6.78
C GLY A 141 23.62 7.64 -5.31
N SER A 142 23.14 8.54 -4.46
CA SER A 142 22.94 8.29 -3.02
C SER A 142 21.55 7.75 -2.67
N ARG A 143 20.68 7.50 -3.66
CA ARG A 143 19.27 7.17 -3.41
C ARG A 143 18.98 5.72 -3.78
N ALA A 144 18.54 4.94 -2.81
CA ALA A 144 18.03 3.59 -3.05
C ALA A 144 16.79 3.62 -3.95
N ILE A 145 16.70 2.64 -4.85
CA ILE A 145 15.50 2.38 -5.63
C ILE A 145 14.55 1.58 -4.75
N HIS A 146 13.27 1.99 -4.74
CA HIS A 146 12.23 1.27 -4.01
C HIS A 146 12.05 -0.15 -4.54
N GLY A 147 12.02 -1.13 -3.64
CA GLY A 147 11.88 -2.55 -3.96
C GLY A 147 12.67 -3.44 -3.01
N GLU A 148 12.42 -4.74 -3.09
CA GLU A 148 13.16 -5.76 -2.34
C GLU A 148 14.36 -6.27 -3.13
N ALA A 149 15.34 -6.89 -2.44
CA ALA A 149 16.49 -7.47 -3.10
C ALA A 149 16.06 -8.54 -4.12
N THR A 150 16.42 -8.34 -5.39
CA THR A 150 16.06 -9.25 -6.48
C THR A 150 17.22 -9.43 -7.45
N THR A 151 17.14 -10.46 -8.30
CA THR A 151 18.15 -10.76 -9.32
C THR A 151 17.95 -9.95 -10.60
N ARG A 152 16.82 -9.26 -10.77
CA ARG A 152 16.49 -8.48 -11.97
C ARG A 152 15.79 -7.19 -11.62
N TRP A 153 16.33 -6.08 -12.10
CA TRP A 153 15.75 -4.75 -11.98
C TRP A 153 15.57 -4.11 -13.36
N VAL A 154 14.54 -3.28 -13.48
CA VAL A 154 14.37 -2.36 -14.61
C VAL A 154 14.31 -0.96 -14.02
N VAL A 155 15.31 -0.15 -14.35
CA VAL A 155 15.51 1.20 -13.81
C VAL A 155 15.44 2.19 -14.96
N TYR A 156 14.77 3.32 -14.75
CA TYR A 156 14.76 4.42 -15.70
C TYR A 156 15.59 5.58 -15.16
N LEU A 157 16.52 6.09 -15.96
CA LEU A 157 17.46 7.15 -15.60
C LEU A 157 17.22 8.40 -16.45
N ASP A 158 17.40 9.58 -15.85
CA ASP A 158 17.46 10.84 -16.60
C ASP A 158 18.69 10.87 -17.52
N PRO A 159 18.66 11.58 -18.66
CA PRO A 159 19.72 11.54 -19.67
C PRO A 159 20.97 12.32 -19.26
N GLN A 160 21.74 11.76 -18.32
CA GLN A 160 23.00 12.30 -17.82
C GLN A 160 23.91 11.19 -17.25
N PRO A 161 25.25 11.36 -17.25
CA PRO A 161 26.16 10.45 -16.58
C PRO A 161 25.77 10.26 -15.11
N THR A 162 25.55 9.02 -14.69
CA THR A 162 25.08 8.71 -13.33
C THR A 162 25.78 7.47 -12.79
N THR A 163 26.11 7.47 -11.51
CA THR A 163 26.65 6.30 -10.81
C THR A 163 25.51 5.40 -10.33
N LEU A 164 25.52 4.15 -10.77
CA LEU A 164 24.67 3.09 -10.25
C LEU A 164 25.46 2.31 -9.18
N SER A 165 24.85 2.06 -8.04
CA SER A 165 25.41 1.17 -7.02
C SER A 165 24.48 -0.01 -6.74
N ALA A 166 25.05 -1.19 -6.53
CA ALA A 166 24.32 -2.36 -6.06
C ALA A 166 24.92 -2.86 -4.75
N SER A 167 24.06 -3.16 -3.80
CA SER A 167 24.40 -3.75 -2.52
C SER A 167 23.85 -5.18 -2.48
N PHE A 168 24.73 -6.14 -2.23
CA PHE A 168 24.38 -7.57 -2.23
C PHE A 168 24.10 -8.07 -0.82
N LEU A 169 23.26 -9.10 -0.71
CA LEU A 169 23.10 -9.88 0.52
C LEU A 169 24.48 -10.48 0.89
N GLY A 170 25.07 -10.02 1.99
CA GLY A 170 26.45 -10.33 2.38
C GLY A 170 27.36 -9.11 2.59
N GLY A 171 26.86 -7.91 2.28
CA GLY A 171 27.52 -6.64 2.64
C GLY A 171 28.51 -6.10 1.61
N SER A 172 28.84 -6.87 0.56
CA SER A 172 29.58 -6.35 -0.58
C SER A 172 28.72 -5.37 -1.39
N SER A 173 29.35 -4.34 -1.95
CA SER A 173 28.72 -3.43 -2.91
C SER A 173 29.59 -3.26 -4.15
N ARG A 174 28.96 -2.83 -5.25
CA ARG A 174 29.64 -2.52 -6.52
C ARG A 174 29.06 -1.25 -7.10
N GLN A 175 29.92 -0.39 -7.62
CA GLN A 175 29.54 0.86 -8.30
C GLN A 175 29.93 0.80 -9.78
N VAL A 176 29.08 1.33 -10.65
CA VAL A 176 29.31 1.41 -12.09
C VAL A 176 28.81 2.75 -12.60
N GLU A 177 29.60 3.42 -13.42
CA GLU A 177 29.16 4.63 -14.13
C GLU A 177 28.34 4.24 -15.37
N VAL A 178 27.20 4.91 -15.55
CA VAL A 178 26.29 4.70 -16.68
C VAL A 178 26.11 6.02 -17.42
N ASP A 179 26.46 6.04 -18.70
CA ASP A 179 26.20 7.15 -19.61
C ASP A 179 24.76 7.07 -20.14
N ALA A 180 23.81 7.60 -19.36
CA ALA A 180 22.39 7.54 -19.69
C ALA A 180 22.02 8.53 -20.80
N LYS A 181 21.38 8.02 -21.86
CA LYS A 181 20.92 8.79 -23.02
C LYS A 181 19.40 8.69 -23.17
N ALA A 182 18.76 9.80 -23.54
CA ALA A 182 17.30 9.87 -23.73
C ALA A 182 16.84 8.85 -24.78
N GLY A 183 15.85 8.02 -24.43
CA GLY A 183 15.34 6.95 -25.27
C GLY A 183 16.30 5.77 -25.45
N GLY A 184 17.49 5.81 -24.84
CA GLY A 184 18.46 4.73 -24.91
C GLY A 184 18.07 3.54 -24.03
N SER A 185 18.68 2.39 -24.30
CA SER A 185 18.56 1.20 -23.47
C SER A 185 19.93 0.57 -23.25
N SER A 186 20.19 0.11 -22.03
CA SER A 186 21.40 -0.64 -21.68
C SER A 186 21.08 -1.85 -20.82
N GLU A 187 21.96 -2.84 -20.85
CA GLU A 187 21.92 -3.99 -19.96
C GLU A 187 23.19 -4.03 -19.12
N LEU A 188 23.05 -4.27 -17.82
CA LEU A 188 24.18 -4.33 -16.90
C LEU A 188 24.09 -5.61 -16.06
N ARG A 189 25.22 -6.30 -15.93
CA ARG A 189 25.37 -7.43 -15.02
C ARG A 189 26.25 -7.02 -13.86
N LEU A 190 25.72 -7.16 -12.65
CA LEU A 190 26.39 -6.81 -11.41
C LEU A 190 26.63 -8.09 -10.60
N GLU A 191 27.90 -8.30 -10.29
CA GLU A 191 28.40 -9.38 -9.44
C GLU A 191 29.25 -8.76 -8.32
N PRO A 192 29.25 -9.36 -7.12
CA PRO A 192 30.13 -8.94 -6.04
C PRO A 192 31.57 -8.86 -6.52
N GLU A 193 32.28 -7.80 -6.16
CA GLU A 193 33.70 -7.73 -6.42
C GLU A 193 34.40 -8.76 -5.53
N ALA A 194 34.93 -9.82 -6.16
CA ALA A 194 35.60 -10.89 -5.45
C ALA A 194 36.92 -10.36 -4.87
N GLY A 195 36.92 -10.00 -3.59
CA GLY A 195 38.15 -9.87 -2.81
C GLY A 195 38.76 -8.48 -2.70
N ALA A 196 37.99 -7.38 -2.80
CA ALA A 196 38.48 -6.13 -2.23
C ALA A 196 38.51 -6.32 -0.69
N PRO A 197 39.70 -6.33 -0.04
CA PRO A 197 39.77 -6.46 1.41
C PRO A 197 38.94 -5.33 1.99
N SER A 198 38.00 -5.69 2.87
CA SER A 198 37.31 -4.79 3.77
C SER A 198 38.38 -4.08 4.58
N THR A 199 38.91 -3.01 4.01
CA THR A 199 39.77 -2.06 4.71
C THR A 199 38.84 -1.52 5.76
N GLY A 200 38.99 -2.01 6.99
CA GLY A 200 38.20 -1.61 8.14
C GLY A 200 38.30 -0.10 8.29
N GLY A 201 37.42 0.62 7.61
CA GLY A 201 37.22 2.03 7.75
C GLY A 201 36.66 2.22 9.14
N GLY A 202 37.55 2.49 10.07
CA GLY A 202 37.19 3.01 11.37
C GLY A 202 36.16 4.11 11.19
N LEU A 203 35.08 4.01 11.94
CA LEU A 203 34.13 5.09 12.14
C LEU A 203 34.92 6.41 12.25
N PRO A 204 34.69 7.42 11.40
CA PRO A 204 35.19 8.74 11.69
C PRO A 204 34.52 9.15 13.01
N GLY A 205 35.33 9.19 14.07
CA GLY A 205 34.89 9.68 15.37
C GLY A 205 34.29 11.07 15.20
N PRO A 206 33.23 11.42 15.95
CA PRO A 206 32.67 12.76 15.91
C PRO A 206 33.72 13.73 16.45
N SER A 207 34.43 14.39 15.53
CA SER A 207 35.29 15.51 15.86
C SER A 207 34.37 16.64 16.34
N GLY A 208 34.31 16.82 17.66
CA GLY A 208 33.63 17.91 18.31
C GLY A 208 34.21 19.25 17.87
N GLY A 209 33.49 19.92 16.96
CA GLY A 209 33.68 21.33 16.66
C GLY A 209 32.63 22.14 17.39
N ALA A 210 32.95 22.57 18.61
CA ALA A 210 32.22 23.61 19.32
C ALA A 210 32.44 24.95 18.57
N GLY A 211 31.56 25.26 17.63
CA GLY A 211 31.54 26.51 16.88
C GLY A 211 30.46 27.47 17.38
N SER A 212 30.91 28.41 18.21
CA SER A 212 30.26 29.67 18.64
C SER A 212 29.03 30.14 17.84
N VAL A 213 27.90 30.23 18.52
CA VAL A 213 26.68 30.93 18.08
C VAL A 213 26.95 32.44 18.06
N GLY A 214 27.07 33.01 16.87
CA GLY A 214 27.10 34.45 16.63
C GLY A 214 25.68 35.01 16.49
N THR A 215 25.21 35.69 17.52
CA THR A 215 23.99 36.51 17.51
C THR A 215 24.24 37.74 16.61
N GLY A 216 23.54 37.82 15.48
CA GLY A 216 23.65 38.93 14.53
C GLY A 216 22.29 39.37 14.05
N ALA A 217 21.73 40.38 14.71
CA ALA A 217 20.54 41.10 14.32
C ALA A 217 20.71 41.80 12.96
N LYS A 218 19.67 41.80 12.13
CA LYS A 218 19.44 42.85 11.13
C LYS A 218 17.96 43.06 10.86
N THR A 219 17.49 44.21 11.35
CA THR A 219 16.35 44.99 10.91
C THR A 219 16.42 45.31 9.41
N SER A 220 15.29 45.25 8.70
CA SER A 220 14.63 46.44 8.14
C SER A 220 13.28 46.08 7.48
N PRO A 221 12.23 46.90 7.69
CA PRO A 221 10.96 46.82 6.96
C PRO A 221 10.98 47.76 5.74
N GLY A 222 10.35 47.35 4.63
CA GLY A 222 10.27 48.20 3.44
C GLY A 222 9.40 47.64 2.31
N THR A 223 8.22 48.25 2.18
CA THR A 223 7.64 48.74 0.93
C THR A 223 6.82 47.78 0.05
N ASP A 224 5.50 47.88 0.25
CA ASP A 224 4.43 48.07 -0.73
C ASP A 224 4.81 47.93 -2.23
N GLY A 225 4.19 46.93 -2.86
CA GLY A 225 4.20 46.70 -4.30
C GLY A 225 2.82 46.28 -4.78
N GLU A 226 1.97 47.27 -5.00
CA GLU A 226 0.67 47.19 -5.64
C GLU A 226 0.76 46.49 -7.01
N ARG A 227 -0.04 45.43 -7.22
CA ARG A 227 -0.13 44.72 -8.51
C ARG A 227 -1.56 44.80 -9.05
N PRO A 228 -1.76 45.28 -10.29
CA PRO A 228 -3.09 45.57 -10.83
C PRO A 228 -3.89 44.29 -11.12
N ALA A 229 -5.17 44.34 -10.74
CA ALA A 229 -6.19 43.36 -11.06
C ALA A 229 -6.34 43.21 -12.57
N ARG A 230 -6.06 42.01 -13.07
CA ARG A 230 -6.29 41.62 -14.46
C ARG A 230 -7.65 40.90 -14.53
N GLY A 231 -8.59 41.52 -15.23
CA GLY A 231 -9.97 41.08 -15.34
C GLY A 231 -10.11 39.65 -15.89
N ALA A 232 -10.97 38.88 -15.24
CA ALA A 232 -11.46 37.60 -15.74
C ALA A 232 -12.58 37.85 -16.75
N PRO A 233 -12.62 37.15 -17.90
CA PRO A 233 -13.80 37.15 -18.76
C PRO A 233 -14.95 36.41 -18.06
N ALA A 234 -16.11 37.07 -18.00
CA ALA A 234 -17.36 36.44 -17.60
C ALA A 234 -17.69 35.31 -18.58
N VAL A 235 -17.69 34.07 -18.09
CA VAL A 235 -18.22 32.94 -18.82
C VAL A 235 -19.73 32.93 -18.55
N ASP A 236 -20.50 33.25 -19.59
CA ASP A 236 -21.96 33.09 -19.60
C ASP A 236 -22.29 31.60 -19.45
N VAL A 237 -22.60 31.19 -18.21
CA VAL A 237 -23.18 29.89 -17.92
C VAL A 237 -24.65 29.96 -18.32
N ALA A 238 -24.95 29.54 -19.54
CA ALA A 238 -26.32 29.32 -19.99
C ALA A 238 -27.00 28.34 -19.02
N ALA A 239 -27.97 28.85 -18.25
CA ALA A 239 -28.81 28.07 -17.38
C ALA A 239 -29.58 27.05 -18.21
N THR A 240 -29.11 25.79 -18.19
CA THR A 240 -29.83 24.67 -18.80
C THR A 240 -31.08 24.44 -17.98
N GLU A 241 -32.25 24.62 -18.60
CA GLU A 241 -33.53 24.37 -17.94
C GLU A 241 -33.58 22.94 -17.38
N PRO A 242 -34.00 22.77 -16.11
CA PRO A 242 -34.08 21.45 -15.50
C PRO A 242 -35.19 20.65 -16.18
N SER A 243 -34.82 19.80 -17.14
CA SER A 243 -35.75 18.82 -17.67
C SER A 243 -36.19 17.91 -16.52
N LYS A 244 -37.46 18.01 -16.11
CA LYS A 244 -38.09 17.15 -15.12
C LYS A 244 -38.05 15.70 -15.59
N ARG A 245 -36.97 14.99 -15.29
CA ARG A 245 -36.87 13.53 -15.39
C ARG A 245 -36.90 12.98 -13.98
N GLY A 246 -37.92 12.19 -13.67
CA GLY A 246 -38.26 11.73 -12.32
C GLY A 246 -37.46 10.50 -11.88
N GLY A 247 -36.13 10.57 -11.88
CA GLY A 247 -35.25 9.52 -11.36
C GLY A 247 -34.18 10.09 -10.44
N LEU A 248 -33.64 9.25 -9.55
CA LEU A 248 -32.48 9.64 -8.75
C LEU A 248 -31.27 9.77 -9.67
N PRO A 249 -30.46 10.83 -9.52
CA PRO A 249 -29.28 11.01 -10.36
C PRO A 249 -28.20 9.96 -10.01
N PRO A 250 -27.44 9.43 -11.00
CA PRO A 250 -26.47 8.35 -10.81
C PRO A 250 -25.45 8.54 -9.70
N PHE A 251 -25.09 9.78 -9.37
CA PHE A 251 -24.15 10.06 -8.29
C PHE A 251 -24.65 9.60 -6.91
N VAL A 252 -25.96 9.51 -6.70
CA VAL A 252 -26.54 9.02 -5.43
C VAL A 252 -26.21 7.54 -5.23
N PHE A 253 -26.31 6.73 -6.29
CA PHE A 253 -25.93 5.33 -6.24
C PHE A 253 -24.43 5.15 -5.97
N PHE A 254 -23.57 5.85 -6.73
CA PHE A 254 -22.12 5.76 -6.53
C PHE A 254 -21.68 6.26 -5.15
N GLY A 255 -22.36 7.29 -4.61
CA GLY A 255 -22.19 7.73 -3.24
C GLY A 255 -22.51 6.62 -2.22
N GLY A 256 -23.61 5.89 -2.42
CA GLY A 256 -23.99 4.74 -1.59
C GLY A 256 -22.97 3.59 -1.65
N VAL A 257 -22.46 3.28 -2.84
CA VAL A 257 -21.40 2.25 -3.01
C VAL A 257 -20.13 2.65 -2.26
N ALA A 258 -19.67 3.89 -2.40
CA ALA A 258 -18.48 4.38 -1.71
C ALA A 258 -18.68 4.34 -0.18
N ALA A 259 -19.83 4.78 0.32
CA ALA A 259 -20.16 4.71 1.75
C ALA A 259 -20.16 3.27 2.28
N THR A 260 -20.74 2.33 1.51
CA THR A 260 -20.76 0.91 1.86
C THR A 260 -19.34 0.32 1.94
N ALA A 261 -18.46 0.67 0.99
CA ALA A 261 -17.08 0.19 1.00
C ALA A 261 -16.30 0.68 2.23
N VAL A 262 -16.46 1.95 2.60
CA VAL A 262 -15.84 2.51 3.82
C VAL A 262 -16.36 1.81 5.07
N LEU A 263 -17.68 1.64 5.20
CA LEU A 263 -18.30 0.96 6.35
C LEU A 263 -17.89 -0.51 6.44
N GLY A 264 -17.77 -1.20 5.30
CA GLY A 264 -17.25 -2.56 5.24
C GLY A 264 -15.82 -2.67 5.76
N GLY A 265 -14.93 -1.75 5.36
CA GLY A 265 -13.56 -1.69 5.86
C GLY A 265 -13.48 -1.46 7.37
N VAL A 266 -14.25 -0.51 7.89
CA VAL A 266 -14.33 -0.23 9.35
C VAL A 266 -14.88 -1.43 10.12
N THR A 267 -15.86 -2.14 9.56
CA THR A 267 -16.45 -3.33 10.19
C THR A 267 -15.45 -4.48 10.28
N ILE A 268 -14.67 -4.73 9.22
CA ILE A 268 -13.61 -5.76 9.24
C ILE A 268 -12.54 -5.39 10.28
N TRP A 269 -12.11 -4.13 10.30
CA TRP A 269 -11.14 -3.66 11.30
C TRP A 269 -11.66 -3.81 12.73
N SER A 270 -12.93 -3.46 12.99
CA SER A 270 -13.56 -3.66 14.30
C SER A 270 -13.65 -5.14 14.69
N GLY A 271 -13.94 -6.04 13.75
CA GLY A 271 -13.96 -7.48 14.04
C GLY A 271 -12.59 -8.02 14.45
N ILE A 272 -11.52 -7.53 13.83
CA ILE A 272 -10.14 -7.88 14.21
C ILE A 272 -9.78 -7.35 15.60
N ASP A 273 -10.21 -6.14 15.97
CA ASP A 273 -9.98 -5.58 17.31
C ASP A 273 -10.70 -6.40 18.40
N THR A 274 -11.96 -6.81 18.15
CA THR A 274 -12.74 -7.65 19.07
C THR A 274 -12.07 -9.02 19.33
N LEU A 275 -11.41 -9.60 18.32
CA LEU A 275 -10.68 -10.87 18.47
C LEU A 275 -9.36 -10.73 19.22
N ASN A 276 -8.66 -9.60 19.07
CA ASN A 276 -7.30 -9.44 19.57
C ASN A 276 -7.22 -8.70 20.92
N ASN A 277 -8.28 -8.01 21.33
CA ASN A 277 -8.21 -7.14 22.49
C ASN A 277 -9.55 -7.14 23.24
N PRO A 278 -9.67 -7.75 24.44
CA PRO A 278 -8.64 -8.51 25.14
C PRO A 278 -8.33 -9.89 24.51
N GLY A 279 -9.23 -10.43 23.69
CA GLY A 279 -9.13 -11.79 23.12
C GLY A 279 -9.65 -12.89 24.06
N GLU A 280 -10.14 -14.00 23.49
CA GLU A 280 -10.83 -15.06 24.25
C GLU A 280 -9.95 -15.62 25.37
N ASP A 281 -8.68 -15.88 25.08
CA ASP A 281 -7.74 -16.47 26.04
C ASP A 281 -7.46 -15.53 27.23
N ALA A 282 -7.34 -14.24 26.99
CA ALA A 282 -7.12 -13.25 28.05
C ALA A 282 -8.34 -13.12 28.96
N VAL A 283 -9.55 -13.17 28.41
CA VAL A 283 -10.79 -13.20 29.19
C VAL A 283 -10.89 -14.49 29.99
N ARG A 284 -10.62 -15.65 29.36
CA ARG A 284 -10.69 -16.96 30.01
C ARG A 284 -9.69 -17.07 31.15
N ALA A 285 -8.48 -16.57 30.99
CA ALA A 285 -7.45 -16.57 32.02
C ALA A 285 -7.72 -15.52 33.12
N GLY A 286 -8.14 -14.31 32.74
CA GLY A 286 -8.32 -13.19 33.66
C GLY A 286 -9.61 -13.22 34.48
N CYS A 287 -10.63 -13.96 34.02
CA CYS A 287 -11.95 -13.97 34.66
C CYS A 287 -12.30 -15.29 35.39
N VAL A 288 -11.32 -16.16 35.64
CA VAL A 288 -11.56 -17.42 36.39
C VAL A 288 -12.11 -17.10 37.78
N GLY A 289 -13.29 -17.64 38.11
CA GLY A 289 -13.94 -17.48 39.42
C GLY A 289 -14.66 -16.14 39.65
N GLN A 290 -14.58 -15.19 38.71
CA GLN A 290 -15.24 -13.87 38.82
C GLN A 290 -16.60 -13.80 38.12
N GLY A 291 -16.93 -14.81 37.30
CA GLY A 291 -18.18 -14.86 36.54
C GLY A 291 -18.32 -13.71 35.53
N THR A 292 -19.55 -13.36 35.18
CA THR A 292 -19.86 -12.33 34.17
C THR A 292 -19.60 -10.90 34.65
N GLY A 293 -19.30 -10.69 35.94
CA GLY A 293 -18.98 -9.36 36.49
C GLY A 293 -17.54 -8.90 36.23
N CYS A 294 -16.69 -9.76 35.67
CA CYS A 294 -15.29 -9.46 35.38
C CYS A 294 -15.14 -8.29 34.39
N ALA A 295 -14.24 -7.34 34.67
CA ALA A 295 -14.05 -6.15 33.84
C ALA A 295 -13.65 -6.49 32.39
N LEU A 296 -12.76 -7.48 32.20
CA LEU A 296 -12.35 -7.94 30.87
C LEU A 296 -13.51 -8.58 30.08
N TYR A 297 -14.41 -9.28 30.78
CA TYR A 297 -15.61 -9.86 30.16
C TYR A 297 -16.58 -8.76 29.72
N GLN A 298 -16.81 -7.75 30.56
CA GLN A 298 -17.66 -6.60 30.22
C GLN A 298 -17.06 -5.76 29.09
N GLU A 299 -15.73 -5.62 29.04
CA GLU A 299 -15.03 -4.96 27.93
C GLU A 299 -15.23 -5.73 26.62
N ALA A 300 -15.06 -7.06 26.64
CA ALA A 300 -15.27 -7.92 25.48
C ALA A 300 -16.72 -7.81 24.96
N LEU A 301 -17.72 -7.86 25.84
CA LEU A 301 -19.13 -7.65 25.48
C LEU A 301 -19.37 -6.27 24.86
N GLY A 302 -18.73 -5.23 25.40
CA GLY A 302 -18.81 -3.87 24.84
C GLY A 302 -18.27 -3.79 23.41
N LYS A 303 -17.17 -4.49 23.13
CA LYS A 303 -16.58 -4.55 21.78
C LYS A 303 -17.43 -5.36 20.82
N GLU A 304 -17.94 -6.53 21.26
CA GLU A 304 -18.86 -7.35 20.48
C GLU A 304 -20.14 -6.57 20.11
N THR A 305 -20.71 -5.81 21.05
CA THR A 305 -21.91 -5.01 20.79
C THR A 305 -21.65 -3.94 19.74
N ARG A 306 -20.49 -3.25 19.78
CA ARG A 306 -20.11 -2.26 18.76
C ARG A 306 -19.93 -2.90 17.39
N THR A 307 -19.27 -4.06 17.31
CA THR A 307 -19.11 -4.79 16.05
C THR A 307 -20.46 -5.25 15.50
N ASN A 308 -21.37 -5.76 16.34
CA ASN A 308 -22.71 -6.17 15.94
C ASN A 308 -23.54 -4.98 15.41
N VAL A 309 -23.45 -3.82 16.06
CA VAL A 309 -24.09 -2.59 15.56
C VAL A 309 -23.49 -2.18 14.21
N LEU A 310 -22.15 -2.23 14.05
CA LEU A 310 -21.49 -1.92 12.78
C LEU A 310 -21.89 -2.87 11.65
N LEU A 311 -22.00 -4.17 11.93
CA LEU A 311 -22.50 -5.16 10.99
C LEU A 311 -23.94 -4.85 10.57
N GLY A 312 -24.81 -4.52 11.54
CA GLY A 312 -26.20 -4.13 11.28
C GLY A 312 -26.31 -2.87 10.41
N VAL A 313 -25.52 -1.83 10.73
CA VAL A 313 -25.50 -0.57 9.95
C VAL A 313 -24.94 -0.82 8.54
N THR A 314 -23.85 -1.55 8.40
CA THR A 314 -23.24 -1.86 7.09
C THR A 314 -24.20 -2.67 6.22
N ALA A 315 -24.88 -3.66 6.78
CA ALA A 315 -25.91 -4.41 6.06
C ALA A 315 -27.07 -3.51 5.63
N GLY A 316 -27.56 -2.62 6.52
CA GLY A 316 -28.61 -1.66 6.20
C GLY A 316 -28.23 -0.70 5.07
N VAL A 317 -27.03 -0.14 5.09
CA VAL A 317 -26.52 0.74 4.03
C VAL A 317 -26.32 -0.02 2.72
N GLY A 318 -25.85 -1.27 2.78
CA GLY A 318 -25.75 -2.14 1.61
C GLY A 318 -27.11 -2.38 0.94
N VAL A 319 -28.16 -2.70 1.72
CA VAL A 319 -29.53 -2.86 1.22
C VAL A 319 -30.04 -1.56 0.58
N LEU A 320 -29.88 -0.42 1.25
CA LEU A 320 -30.30 0.89 0.72
C LEU A 320 -29.59 1.25 -0.58
N THR A 321 -28.31 0.91 -0.71
CA THR A 321 -27.53 1.13 -1.93
C THR A 321 -28.07 0.29 -3.10
N VAL A 322 -28.41 -0.98 -2.85
CA VAL A 322 -29.03 -1.85 -3.87
C VAL A 322 -30.41 -1.32 -4.27
N VAL A 323 -31.23 -0.88 -3.32
CA VAL A 323 -32.54 -0.28 -3.61
C VAL A 323 -32.39 1.00 -4.44
N SER A 324 -31.41 1.84 -4.12
CA SER A 324 -31.13 3.08 -4.85
C SER A 324 -30.74 2.81 -6.31
N ALA A 325 -30.06 1.69 -6.59
CA ALA A 325 -29.74 1.27 -7.95
C ALA A 325 -30.99 1.06 -8.83
N LEU A 326 -32.08 0.55 -8.24
CA LEU A 326 -33.34 0.28 -8.94
C LEU A 326 -34.09 1.57 -9.32
N PHE A 327 -33.89 2.65 -8.57
CA PHE A 327 -34.53 3.96 -8.79
C PHE A 327 -33.61 4.99 -9.46
N THR A 328 -32.36 4.60 -9.77
CA THR A 328 -31.40 5.46 -10.45
C THR A 328 -31.72 5.51 -11.94
N ASP A 329 -31.82 6.71 -12.51
CA ASP A 329 -31.93 6.87 -13.96
C ASP A 329 -30.53 6.73 -14.58
N TRP A 330 -30.27 5.55 -15.15
CA TRP A 330 -28.98 5.22 -15.76
C TRP A 330 -28.71 5.93 -17.08
N GLY A 331 -29.66 6.73 -17.59
CA GLY A 331 -29.51 7.51 -18.80
C GLY A 331 -29.30 6.61 -20.02
N SER A 332 -30.37 6.26 -20.74
CA SER A 332 -30.21 5.61 -22.04
C SER A 332 -29.61 6.62 -23.03
N SER A 333 -28.28 6.65 -23.16
CA SER A 333 -27.62 7.31 -24.29
C SER A 333 -28.14 6.68 -25.58
N GLY A 334 -28.46 7.53 -26.56
CA GLY A 334 -29.24 7.19 -27.74
C GLY A 334 -28.79 5.90 -28.43
N ARG A 335 -29.74 4.97 -28.59
CA ARG A 335 -29.62 3.79 -29.43
C ARG A 335 -29.37 4.22 -30.89
N GLY A 336 -28.10 4.29 -31.27
CA GLY A 336 -27.70 4.04 -32.65
C GLY A 336 -27.84 2.54 -32.91
N ALA A 337 -28.72 2.17 -33.84
CA ALA A 337 -28.96 0.80 -34.24
C ALA A 337 -27.64 0.15 -34.73
N SER A 338 -27.19 -0.91 -34.07
CA SER A 338 -26.37 -1.93 -34.71
C SER A 338 -26.63 -3.29 -34.07
N THR A 339 -26.95 -4.23 -34.94
CA THR A 339 -27.31 -5.63 -34.77
C THR A 339 -26.19 -6.46 -34.14
N GLY A 340 -26.53 -7.26 -33.14
CA GLY A 340 -25.62 -8.21 -32.47
C GLY A 340 -25.57 -8.03 -30.96
N ARG A 341 -26.71 -8.16 -30.27
CA ARG A 341 -26.81 -7.86 -28.84
C ARG A 341 -26.28 -9.03 -28.00
N ARG A 342 -25.03 -8.92 -27.53
CA ARG A 342 -24.60 -9.59 -26.30
C ARG A 342 -25.44 -9.06 -25.17
N ARG A 343 -26.23 -9.93 -24.54
CA ARG A 343 -27.08 -9.57 -23.40
C ARG A 343 -26.47 -10.22 -22.17
N VAL A 344 -26.10 -9.41 -21.20
CA VAL A 344 -25.68 -9.87 -19.87
C VAL A 344 -26.80 -9.47 -18.92
N GLU A 345 -27.45 -10.46 -18.33
CA GLU A 345 -28.51 -10.30 -17.35
C GLU A 345 -27.95 -10.66 -15.97
N PRO A 346 -27.99 -9.74 -15.00
CA PRO A 346 -27.62 -10.07 -13.62
C PRO A 346 -28.67 -11.03 -13.05
N ILE A 347 -28.19 -12.05 -12.33
CA ILE A 347 -29.03 -12.99 -11.59
C ILE A 347 -28.66 -12.90 -10.13
N VAL A 348 -29.67 -12.64 -9.30
CA VAL A 348 -29.57 -12.66 -7.85
C VAL A 348 -30.47 -13.76 -7.35
N THR A 349 -29.93 -14.70 -6.58
CA THR A 349 -30.73 -15.77 -5.97
C THR A 349 -30.39 -15.89 -4.50
N ALA A 350 -31.42 -15.81 -3.65
CA ALA A 350 -31.30 -16.05 -2.22
C ALA A 350 -31.93 -17.40 -1.89
N THR A 351 -31.19 -18.27 -1.21
CA THR A 351 -31.68 -19.53 -0.67
C THR A 351 -31.55 -19.52 0.85
N GLY A 352 -32.24 -20.43 1.55
CA GLY A 352 -32.11 -20.58 3.01
C GLY A 352 -30.69 -20.93 3.50
N ARG A 353 -29.72 -21.14 2.61
CA ARG A 353 -28.30 -21.41 2.91
C ARG A 353 -27.34 -20.28 2.49
N GLY A 354 -27.85 -19.18 1.94
CA GLY A 354 -27.02 -18.04 1.49
C GLY A 354 -27.52 -17.41 0.18
N GLY A 355 -26.94 -16.26 -0.17
CA GLY A 355 -27.20 -15.54 -1.41
C GLY A 355 -26.04 -15.66 -2.40
N PHE A 356 -26.37 -15.77 -3.69
CA PHE A 356 -25.43 -15.69 -4.79
C PHE A 356 -25.77 -14.50 -5.69
N LEU A 357 -24.73 -13.84 -6.19
CA LEU A 357 -24.81 -12.74 -7.15
C LEU A 357 -23.96 -13.13 -8.36
N GLY A 358 -24.57 -13.17 -9.54
CA GLY A 358 -23.89 -13.56 -10.77
C GLY A 358 -24.43 -12.82 -11.99
N ALA A 359 -23.82 -13.10 -13.14
CA ALA A 359 -24.24 -12.57 -14.42
C ALA A 359 -24.33 -13.71 -15.44
N GLN A 360 -25.45 -13.80 -16.15
CA GLN A 360 -25.64 -14.75 -17.24
C GLN A 360 -25.67 -13.96 -18.55
N GLY A 361 -24.93 -14.40 -19.56
CA GLY A 361 -25.03 -13.76 -20.86
C GLY A 361 -24.71 -14.67 -22.02
N THR A 362 -25.20 -14.28 -23.20
CA THR A 362 -24.81 -14.86 -24.48
C THR A 362 -23.65 -14.05 -25.06
N PHE A 363 -22.50 -14.69 -25.22
CA PHE A 363 -21.24 -14.08 -25.71
C PHE A 363 -20.99 -14.37 -27.19
#